data_AF-A0AB33BJQ4-F1
#
_entry.id   AF-A0AB33BJQ4-F1
#
_cell.length_a   1.000
_cell.length_b   1.000
_cell.length_c   1.000
_cell.angle_alpha   90.00
_cell.angle_beta   90.00
_cell.angle_gamma   90.00
#
_symmetry.space_group_name_H-M   'P 1'
#
loop_
_entity.id
_entity.type
_entity.pdbx_description
1 polymer ?
#
loop_
_entity_poly.entity_id
_entity_poly.type
_entity_poly.pdbx_seq_one_letter_code
_entity_poly.pdbx_strand_id
1 'polypeptide(L)'
;MSYLSFDSLVVSDREIIDMLESQKQRVSKSKMLSYLRERGIICSEEDSREYLAELIASLTIDWHLIEDILSLAESSENQQKVTAQTIKFDSKEALEKTLGELESFYPNKNFSVNTTKNHIEIDYSNEIIEKNNTRLIQRKSKDEKINIKIEGNEATIINSVGEGTETVMQKLMHELEKNNKTKIEPKLIDFSNIYDNNLINNFFLSFIELDKNYIRDDVIKIKFNKFNSNETEEIDIEEGLGSLDELLEDDENQEISSPVSKKIDSSDIKSALLSGTSLLTSEFFKKFTDQGYFISHIRWKVRETSSEPRTYEFSASFDKPDIRKTFIFEANKYYKYDKTTGAAQKTHQKWKGNEKIQMELKLHKIAFPLYESMILNI
;
A
#
# COMPACT_ATOMS: atom_id res chain seq x y z
N MET A 1 -20.23 -34.73 9.14
CA MET A 1 -21.33 -33.92 8.56
C MET A 1 -21.10 -32.49 8.99
N SER A 2 -20.56 -31.65 8.10
CA SER A 2 -20.53 -30.20 8.36
C SER A 2 -21.96 -29.69 8.24
N TYR A 3 -22.44 -29.01 9.27
CA TYR A 3 -23.64 -28.19 9.12
C TYR A 3 -23.30 -27.10 8.09
N LEU A 4 -23.85 -27.25 6.88
CA LEU A 4 -24.04 -26.13 5.97
C LEU A 4 -25.01 -25.17 6.66
N SER A 5 -24.49 -24.13 7.30
CA SER A 5 -25.31 -22.97 7.61
C SER A 5 -25.62 -22.30 6.28
N PHE A 6 -26.88 -22.31 5.86
CA PHE A 6 -27.36 -21.44 4.80
C PHE A 6 -27.24 -19.99 5.29
N ASP A 7 -26.08 -19.36 5.11
CA ASP A 7 -26.08 -17.99 4.61
C ASP A 7 -26.43 -18.11 3.12
N SER A 8 -27.71 -18.29 2.82
CA SER A 8 -28.19 -18.29 1.44
C SER A 8 -27.97 -16.89 0.87
N LEU A 9 -26.89 -16.71 0.11
CA LEU A 9 -26.71 -15.58 -0.79
C LEU A 9 -27.80 -15.66 -1.86
N VAL A 10 -28.95 -15.06 -1.58
CA VAL A 10 -29.87 -14.66 -2.64
C VAL A 10 -29.33 -13.33 -3.15
N VAL A 11 -28.54 -13.40 -4.23
CA VAL A 11 -28.07 -12.20 -4.91
C VAL A 11 -29.27 -11.53 -5.57
N SER A 12 -29.58 -10.31 -5.17
CA SER A 12 -30.66 -9.51 -5.77
C SER A 12 -30.08 -8.40 -6.64
N ASP A 13 -30.89 -7.89 -7.57
CA ASP A 13 -30.57 -6.75 -8.42
C ASP A 13 -30.06 -5.57 -7.58
N ARG A 14 -30.71 -5.33 -6.43
CA ARG A 14 -30.30 -4.30 -5.47
C ARG A 14 -28.89 -4.53 -4.91
N GLU A 15 -28.55 -5.77 -4.57
CA GLU A 15 -27.22 -6.09 -4.06
C GLU A 15 -26.13 -5.85 -5.13
N ILE A 16 -26.44 -6.13 -6.40
CA ILE A 16 -25.56 -5.84 -7.55
C ILE A 16 -25.40 -4.32 -7.73
N ILE A 17 -26.50 -3.57 -7.73
CA ILE A 17 -26.49 -2.11 -7.86
C ILE A 17 -25.69 -1.49 -6.73
N ASP A 18 -25.98 -1.84 -5.47
CA ASP A 18 -25.28 -1.33 -4.29
C ASP A 18 -23.76 -1.65 -4.38
N MET A 19 -23.39 -2.83 -4.86
CA MET A 19 -21.98 -3.19 -5.07
C MET A 19 -21.32 -2.32 -6.15
N LEU A 20 -21.95 -2.16 -7.32
CA LEU A 20 -21.40 -1.34 -8.41
C LEU A 20 -21.31 0.13 -8.00
N GLU A 21 -22.31 0.66 -7.29
CA GLU A 21 -22.33 2.05 -6.80
C GLU A 21 -21.36 2.30 -5.65
N SER A 22 -21.17 1.35 -4.73
CA SER A 22 -20.19 1.50 -3.64
C SER A 22 -18.74 1.40 -4.12
N GLN A 23 -18.48 0.72 -5.25
CA GLN A 23 -17.14 0.50 -5.79
C GLN A 23 -16.80 1.44 -6.96
N LYS A 24 -17.25 2.70 -6.95
CA LYS A 24 -16.99 3.72 -8.00
C LYS A 24 -15.52 3.80 -8.44
N GLN A 25 -14.59 3.66 -7.49
CA GLN A 25 -13.15 3.72 -7.74
C GLN A 25 -12.57 2.44 -8.38
N ARG A 26 -13.18 1.28 -8.15
CA ARG A 26 -12.66 -0.02 -8.64
C ARG A 26 -13.34 -0.45 -9.94
N VAL A 27 -14.65 -0.22 -10.03
CA VAL A 27 -15.47 -0.50 -11.21
C VAL A 27 -15.71 0.81 -11.94
N SER A 28 -14.80 1.26 -12.80
CA SER A 28 -15.02 2.53 -13.53
C SER A 28 -16.21 2.44 -14.50
N LYS A 29 -16.76 3.59 -14.92
CA LYS A 29 -17.80 3.65 -15.98
C LYS A 29 -17.33 2.92 -17.26
N SER A 30 -16.07 3.11 -17.63
CA SER A 30 -15.45 2.42 -18.77
C SER A 30 -15.46 0.90 -18.62
N LYS A 31 -15.20 0.35 -17.41
CA LYS A 31 -15.29 -1.09 -17.15
C LYS A 31 -16.72 -1.60 -17.31
N MET A 32 -17.73 -0.85 -16.84
CA MET A 32 -19.14 -1.22 -16.99
C MET A 32 -19.55 -1.23 -18.47
N LEU A 33 -19.13 -0.23 -19.24
CA LEU A 33 -19.36 -0.18 -20.69
C LEU A 33 -18.69 -1.35 -21.42
N SER A 34 -17.44 -1.68 -21.08
CA SER A 34 -16.74 -2.85 -21.63
C SER A 34 -17.47 -4.16 -21.28
N TYR A 35 -17.89 -4.32 -20.03
CA TYR A 35 -18.59 -5.49 -19.55
C TYR A 35 -19.91 -5.75 -20.29
N LEU A 36 -20.69 -4.68 -20.52
CA LEU A 36 -21.93 -4.74 -21.31
C LEU A 36 -21.64 -5.02 -22.79
N ARG A 37 -20.59 -4.40 -23.35
CA ARG A 37 -20.18 -4.61 -24.75
C ARG A 37 -19.74 -6.04 -25.02
N GLU A 38 -19.02 -6.68 -24.10
CA GLU A 38 -18.63 -8.10 -24.19
C GLU A 38 -19.85 -9.03 -24.28
N ARG A 39 -21.00 -8.58 -23.77
CA ARG A 39 -22.29 -9.27 -23.81
C ARG A 39 -23.19 -8.81 -24.97
N GLY A 40 -22.65 -8.02 -25.90
CA GLY A 40 -23.37 -7.53 -27.07
C GLY A 40 -24.30 -6.35 -26.80
N ILE A 41 -24.24 -5.73 -25.63
CA ILE A 41 -25.04 -4.56 -25.26
C ILE A 41 -24.19 -3.30 -25.44
N ILE A 42 -24.63 -2.41 -26.33
CA ILE A 42 -23.93 -1.16 -26.63
C ILE A 42 -24.65 -0.02 -25.92
N CYS A 43 -23.94 0.63 -25.00
CA CYS A 43 -24.40 1.80 -24.25
C CYS A 43 -23.60 3.04 -24.64
N SER A 44 -24.17 4.22 -24.44
CA SER A 44 -23.53 5.50 -24.69
C SER A 44 -22.47 5.80 -23.62
N GLU A 45 -21.41 6.51 -24.00
CA GLU A 45 -20.47 7.08 -23.02
C GLU A 45 -21.11 8.19 -22.18
N GLU A 46 -22.26 8.72 -22.59
CA GLU A 46 -23.04 9.73 -21.87
C GLU A 46 -23.98 9.11 -20.82
N ASP A 47 -24.32 7.82 -20.92
CA ASP A 47 -25.28 7.15 -20.04
C ASP A 47 -24.86 7.25 -18.56
N SER A 48 -25.79 7.51 -17.64
CA SER A 48 -25.43 7.64 -16.22
C SER A 48 -24.90 6.32 -15.66
N ARG A 49 -24.07 6.41 -14.62
CA ARG A 49 -23.51 5.20 -13.99
C ARG A 49 -24.61 4.35 -13.37
N GLU A 50 -25.56 5.00 -12.73
CA GLU A 50 -26.73 4.40 -12.10
C GLU A 50 -27.52 3.59 -13.15
N TYR A 51 -27.74 4.16 -14.33
CA TYR A 51 -28.40 3.46 -15.45
C TYR A 51 -27.60 2.22 -15.91
N LEU A 52 -26.28 2.34 -16.05
CA LEU A 52 -25.44 1.20 -16.40
C LEU A 52 -25.47 0.10 -15.32
N ALA A 53 -25.57 0.46 -14.04
CA ALA A 53 -25.65 -0.48 -12.93
C ALA A 53 -27.01 -1.22 -12.93
N GLU A 54 -28.11 -0.50 -13.14
CA GLU A 54 -29.45 -1.07 -13.30
C GLU A 54 -29.50 -2.02 -14.50
N LEU A 55 -28.89 -1.64 -15.62
CA LEU A 55 -28.84 -2.47 -16.81
C LEU A 55 -28.06 -3.76 -16.58
N ILE A 56 -26.91 -3.70 -15.89
CA ILE A 56 -26.13 -4.89 -15.49
C ILE A 56 -26.94 -5.78 -14.55
N ALA A 57 -27.63 -5.20 -13.58
CA ALA A 57 -28.46 -5.93 -12.63
C ALA A 57 -29.69 -6.60 -13.29
N SER A 58 -30.19 -6.02 -14.39
CA SER A 58 -31.32 -6.57 -15.16
C SER A 58 -30.96 -7.78 -16.05
N LEU A 59 -29.67 -8.10 -16.18
CA LEU A 59 -29.22 -9.28 -16.93
C LEU A 59 -29.68 -10.55 -16.22
N THR A 60 -29.81 -11.64 -16.98
CA THR A 60 -30.13 -12.95 -16.40
C THR A 60 -29.07 -13.35 -15.38
N ILE A 61 -29.42 -13.28 -14.09
CA ILE A 61 -28.52 -13.60 -13.00
C ILE A 61 -28.31 -15.11 -12.94
N ASP A 62 -27.12 -15.54 -13.33
CA ASP A 62 -26.60 -16.86 -13.04
C ASP A 62 -25.31 -16.77 -12.22
N TRP A 63 -24.78 -17.92 -11.84
CA TRP A 63 -23.55 -18.00 -11.05
C TRP A 63 -22.36 -17.34 -11.77
N HIS A 64 -22.25 -17.52 -13.08
CA HIS A 64 -21.13 -16.96 -13.86
C HIS A 64 -21.22 -15.45 -13.99
N LEU A 65 -22.42 -14.88 -14.13
CA LEU A 65 -22.65 -13.44 -14.09
C LEU A 65 -22.19 -12.87 -12.75
N ILE A 66 -22.50 -13.54 -11.64
CA ILE A 66 -22.08 -13.10 -10.30
C ILE A 66 -20.55 -13.14 -10.19
N GLU A 67 -19.91 -14.23 -10.62
CA GLU A 67 -18.43 -14.32 -10.65
C GLU A 67 -17.81 -13.20 -11.49
N ASP A 68 -18.34 -12.94 -12.68
CA ASP A 68 -17.81 -11.90 -13.56
C ASP A 68 -18.03 -10.49 -12.95
N ILE A 69 -19.18 -10.22 -12.35
CA ILE A 69 -19.46 -8.95 -11.65
C ILE A 69 -18.52 -8.76 -10.45
N LEU A 70 -18.29 -9.82 -9.67
CA LEU A 70 -17.33 -9.78 -8.56
C LEU A 70 -15.91 -9.50 -9.08
N SER A 71 -15.52 -10.10 -10.20
CA SER A 71 -14.21 -9.87 -10.84
C SER A 71 -14.00 -8.42 -11.28
N LEU A 72 -15.07 -7.67 -11.61
CA LEU A 72 -14.96 -6.23 -11.89
C LEU A 72 -14.53 -5.44 -10.64
N ALA A 73 -15.02 -5.85 -9.48
CA ALA A 73 -14.80 -5.22 -8.17
C ALA A 73 -13.48 -5.67 -7.51
N GLU A 74 -12.91 -6.80 -7.96
CA GLU A 74 -11.58 -7.22 -7.57
C GLU A 74 -10.53 -6.18 -8.02
N SER A 75 -9.71 -5.74 -7.07
CA SER A 75 -8.60 -4.82 -7.35
C SER A 75 -7.50 -5.59 -8.08
N SER A 76 -7.19 -5.18 -9.32
CA SER A 76 -6.21 -5.87 -10.18
C SER A 76 -4.73 -5.73 -9.77
N GLU A 77 -4.45 -5.20 -8.59
CA GLU A 77 -3.15 -5.18 -7.93
C GLU A 77 -3.38 -4.57 -6.55
N ASN A 78 -3.34 -5.38 -5.49
CA ASN A 78 -3.34 -4.83 -4.14
C ASN A 78 -2.02 -4.08 -3.96
N GLN A 79 -2.11 -2.76 -4.01
CA GLN A 79 -1.12 -1.88 -3.42
C GLN A 79 -1.03 -2.25 -1.94
N GLN A 80 -0.06 -3.11 -1.63
CA GLN A 80 0.10 -3.71 -0.33
C GLN A 80 1.38 -3.15 0.26
N LYS A 81 1.21 -2.42 1.35
CA LYS A 81 2.32 -1.97 2.18
C LYS A 81 2.97 -3.19 2.81
N VAL A 82 4.29 -3.19 2.84
CA VAL A 82 5.09 -4.25 3.43
C VAL A 82 5.91 -3.70 4.59
N THR A 83 6.21 -4.59 5.53
CA THR A 83 7.21 -4.38 6.58
C THR A 83 8.33 -5.38 6.39
N ALA A 84 9.51 -5.07 6.93
CA ALA A 84 10.67 -5.94 6.82
C ALA A 84 11.41 -6.09 8.14
N GLN A 85 11.98 -7.27 8.35
CA GLN A 85 12.78 -7.58 9.53
C GLN A 85 13.90 -8.55 9.16
N THR A 86 15.01 -8.47 9.90
CA THR A 86 16.14 -9.37 9.74
C THR A 86 16.25 -10.29 10.95
N ILE A 87 16.36 -11.59 10.71
CA ILE A 87 16.55 -12.61 11.74
C ILE A 87 17.85 -13.37 11.55
N LYS A 88 18.39 -13.87 12.66
CA LYS A 88 19.50 -14.82 12.69
C LYS A 88 18.98 -16.20 13.06
N PHE A 89 19.52 -17.22 12.40
CA PHE A 89 19.18 -18.61 12.69
C PHE A 89 20.43 -19.50 12.61
N ASP A 90 20.40 -20.63 13.32
CA ASP A 90 21.60 -21.47 13.49
C ASP A 90 21.90 -22.31 12.25
N SER A 91 20.87 -22.84 11.58
CA SER A 91 21.02 -23.60 10.35
C SER A 91 19.84 -23.44 9.40
N LYS A 92 20.11 -23.57 8.09
CA LYS A 92 19.06 -23.55 7.05
C LYS A 92 18.06 -24.70 7.22
N GLU A 93 18.52 -25.83 7.75
CA GLU A 93 17.69 -27.01 8.03
C GLU A 93 16.57 -26.71 9.05
N ALA A 94 16.87 -25.88 10.06
CA ALA A 94 15.86 -25.47 11.04
C ALA A 94 14.76 -24.64 10.37
N LEU A 95 15.12 -23.76 9.44
CA LEU A 95 14.16 -22.96 8.67
C LEU A 95 13.30 -23.84 7.75
N GLU A 96 13.91 -24.77 7.01
CA GLU A 96 13.18 -25.70 6.14
C GLU A 96 12.21 -26.59 6.93
N LYS A 97 12.63 -27.07 8.12
CA LYS A 97 11.75 -27.82 9.02
C LYS A 97 10.57 -26.98 9.51
N THR A 98 10.82 -25.74 9.93
CA THR A 98 9.78 -24.80 10.36
C THR A 98 8.75 -24.57 9.26
N LEU A 99 9.19 -24.45 8.00
CA LEU A 99 8.28 -24.23 6.87
C LEU A 99 7.40 -25.46 6.59
N GLY A 100 7.94 -26.68 6.68
CA GLY A 100 7.12 -27.89 6.55
C GLY A 100 6.11 -28.08 7.69
N GLU A 101 6.49 -27.69 8.91
CA GLU A 101 5.55 -27.65 10.05
C GLU A 101 4.46 -26.60 9.81
N LEU A 102 4.82 -25.40 9.33
CA LEU A 102 3.89 -24.32 9.00
C LEU A 102 2.88 -24.74 7.92
N GLU A 103 3.35 -25.36 6.83
CA GLU A 103 2.51 -25.89 5.75
C GLU A 103 1.53 -26.95 6.25
N SER A 104 1.92 -27.77 7.23
CA SER A 104 1.05 -28.78 7.85
C SER A 104 -0.08 -28.18 8.70
N PHE A 105 0.07 -26.95 9.19
CA PHE A 105 -0.95 -26.28 10.01
C PHE A 105 -2.07 -25.64 9.17
N TYR A 106 -1.79 -25.31 7.91
CA TYR A 106 -2.76 -24.66 7.03
C TYR A 106 -3.31 -25.66 6.00
N PRO A 107 -4.63 -25.70 5.75
CA PRO A 107 -5.20 -26.61 4.77
C PRO A 107 -4.68 -26.32 3.35
N ASN A 108 -4.43 -27.39 2.58
CA ASN A 108 -3.72 -27.47 1.27
C ASN A 108 -4.31 -26.66 0.07
N LYS A 109 -4.94 -25.51 0.29
CA LYS A 109 -5.41 -24.63 -0.81
C LYS A 109 -5.18 -23.14 -0.57
N ASN A 110 -4.99 -22.73 0.68
CA ASN A 110 -4.88 -21.32 1.05
C ASN A 110 -3.47 -20.98 1.57
N PHE A 111 -2.52 -21.90 1.40
CA PHE A 111 -1.16 -21.77 1.89
C PHE A 111 -0.23 -22.59 0.98
N SER A 112 0.85 -21.97 0.49
CA SER A 112 1.86 -22.66 -0.30
C SER A 112 3.24 -22.07 -0.03
N VAL A 113 4.26 -22.94 0.00
CA VAL A 113 5.66 -22.54 0.21
C VAL A 113 6.47 -22.85 -1.05
N ASN A 114 6.90 -21.80 -1.73
CA ASN A 114 7.74 -21.88 -2.92
C ASN A 114 9.20 -21.62 -2.52
N THR A 115 10.02 -22.67 -2.51
CA THR A 115 11.43 -22.58 -2.11
C THR A 115 12.36 -22.61 -3.33
N THR A 116 13.21 -21.59 -3.45
CA THR A 116 14.39 -21.57 -4.32
C THR A 116 15.67 -21.48 -3.49
N LYS A 117 16.84 -21.58 -4.13
CA LYS A 117 18.15 -21.77 -3.44
C LYS A 117 18.37 -20.83 -2.23
N ASN A 118 18.07 -19.53 -2.40
CA ASN A 118 18.26 -18.48 -1.39
C ASN A 118 17.01 -17.62 -1.16
N HIS A 119 15.85 -18.05 -1.66
CA HIS A 119 14.62 -17.27 -1.58
C HIS A 119 13.43 -18.19 -1.37
N ILE A 120 12.56 -17.80 -0.44
CA ILE A 120 11.36 -18.54 -0.08
C ILE A 120 10.19 -17.57 -0.16
N GLU A 121 9.17 -17.96 -0.90
CA GLU A 121 7.92 -17.23 -1.02
C GLU A 121 6.81 -18.07 -0.38
N ILE A 122 6.12 -17.49 0.60
CA ILE A 122 4.97 -18.08 1.25
C ILE A 122 3.76 -17.30 0.78
N ASP A 123 2.89 -17.95 0.03
CA ASP A 123 1.63 -17.40 -0.44
C ASP A 123 0.49 -17.94 0.42
N TYR A 124 -0.37 -17.07 0.92
CA TYR A 124 -1.55 -17.49 1.67
C TYR A 124 -2.71 -16.53 1.52
N SER A 125 -3.92 -17.06 1.68
CA SER A 125 -5.16 -16.30 1.52
C SER A 125 -5.90 -16.24 2.85
N ASN A 126 -6.26 -15.03 3.27
CA ASN A 126 -7.04 -14.77 4.49
C ASN A 126 -8.41 -14.20 4.16
N GLU A 127 -9.46 -14.72 4.78
CA GLU A 127 -10.79 -14.12 4.69
C GLU A 127 -10.91 -12.96 5.69
N ILE A 128 -11.14 -11.75 5.18
CA ILE A 128 -11.40 -10.55 5.99
C ILE A 128 -12.86 -10.13 5.79
N ILE A 129 -13.53 -9.78 6.89
CA ILE A 129 -14.89 -9.25 6.87
C ILE A 129 -14.83 -7.72 6.98
N GLU A 130 -14.98 -7.04 5.84
CA GLU A 130 -15.07 -5.58 5.75
C GLU A 130 -16.53 -5.14 5.94
N LYS A 131 -16.96 -4.98 7.20
CA LYS A 131 -18.37 -4.69 7.56
C LYS A 131 -18.97 -3.45 6.86
N ASN A 132 -18.14 -2.50 6.46
CA ASN A 132 -18.55 -1.27 5.78
C ASN A 132 -18.88 -1.48 4.29
N ASN A 133 -18.50 -2.62 3.71
CA ASN A 133 -18.83 -2.94 2.34
C ASN A 133 -20.25 -3.51 2.22
N THR A 134 -20.78 -3.45 1.00
CA THR A 134 -22.02 -4.14 0.65
C THR A 134 -21.85 -5.65 0.77
N ARG A 135 -22.97 -6.34 1.01
CA ARG A 135 -22.98 -7.76 1.39
C ARG A 135 -22.22 -8.68 0.42
N LEU A 136 -22.30 -8.43 -0.89
CA LEU A 136 -21.62 -9.23 -1.93
C LEU A 136 -20.09 -9.21 -1.84
N ILE A 137 -19.52 -8.11 -1.33
CA ILE A 137 -18.07 -7.90 -1.22
C ILE A 137 -17.65 -7.65 0.23
N GLN A 138 -18.50 -8.05 1.18
CA GLN A 138 -18.24 -7.87 2.61
C GLN A 138 -17.16 -8.84 3.08
N ARG A 139 -17.20 -10.08 2.60
CA ARG A 139 -16.14 -11.05 2.82
C ARG A 139 -15.21 -11.03 1.62
N LYS A 140 -13.96 -10.65 1.83
CA LYS A 140 -12.92 -10.68 0.79
C LYS A 140 -11.85 -11.70 1.17
N SER A 141 -11.51 -12.56 0.24
CA SER A 141 -10.23 -13.25 0.30
C SER A 141 -9.15 -12.24 -0.03
N LYS A 142 -8.18 -12.08 0.87
CA LYS A 142 -7.01 -11.25 0.67
C LYS A 142 -5.81 -12.17 0.55
N ASP A 143 -5.23 -12.19 -0.64
CA ASP A 143 -3.96 -12.87 -0.87
C ASP A 143 -2.83 -12.03 -0.29
N GLU A 144 -2.04 -12.65 0.58
CA GLU A 144 -0.90 -12.05 1.27
C GLU A 144 0.33 -12.91 1.02
N LYS A 145 1.49 -12.27 1.10
CA LYS A 145 2.77 -12.90 0.79
C LYS A 145 3.78 -12.62 1.88
N ILE A 146 4.59 -13.64 2.20
CA ILE A 146 5.82 -13.49 2.98
C ILE A 146 6.99 -13.92 2.11
N ASN A 147 7.91 -12.99 1.90
CA ASN A 147 9.13 -13.18 1.12
C ASN A 147 10.32 -13.26 2.06
N ILE A 148 11.03 -14.38 2.04
CA ILE A 148 12.23 -14.61 2.83
C ILE A 148 13.43 -14.66 1.88
N LYS A 149 14.43 -13.85 2.13
CA LYS A 149 15.72 -13.89 1.42
C LYS A 149 16.81 -14.32 2.39
N ILE A 150 17.52 -15.38 2.04
CA ILE A 150 18.56 -15.99 2.86
C ILE A 150 19.94 -15.51 2.42
N GLU A 151 20.71 -14.97 3.35
CA GLU A 151 22.08 -14.49 3.17
C GLU A 151 22.96 -15.09 4.28
N GLY A 152 23.48 -16.31 4.05
CA GLY A 152 24.24 -17.05 5.06
C GLY A 152 23.35 -17.54 6.21
N ASN A 153 23.68 -17.14 7.44
CA ASN A 153 22.91 -17.45 8.65
C ASN A 153 21.92 -16.33 9.04
N GLU A 154 21.72 -15.36 8.15
CA GLU A 154 20.75 -14.30 8.29
C GLU A 154 19.66 -14.44 7.23
N ALA A 155 18.42 -14.13 7.60
CA ALA A 155 17.30 -14.01 6.67
C ALA A 155 16.64 -12.64 6.80
N THR A 156 16.43 -11.99 5.66
CA THR A 156 15.55 -10.84 5.55
C THR A 156 14.15 -11.33 5.21
N ILE A 157 13.18 -11.01 6.05
CA ILE A 157 11.76 -11.33 5.83
C ILE A 157 11.05 -10.03 5.47
N ILE A 158 10.35 -10.03 4.34
CA ILE A 158 9.42 -8.98 3.92
C ILE A 158 8.03 -9.59 3.91
N ASN A 159 7.11 -8.97 4.63
CA ASN A 159 5.74 -9.44 4.71
C ASN A 159 4.76 -8.29 4.56
N SER A 160 3.59 -8.61 4.03
CA SER A 160 2.46 -7.72 3.96
C SER A 160 2.01 -7.22 5.34
N VAL A 161 1.41 -6.04 5.40
CA VAL A 161 0.81 -5.51 6.63
C VAL A 161 -0.67 -5.90 6.68
N GLY A 162 -1.07 -6.57 7.77
CA GLY A 162 -2.44 -7.02 8.02
C GLY A 162 -2.55 -7.98 9.21
N GLU A 163 -3.74 -8.08 9.81
CA GLU A 163 -4.02 -8.95 10.96
C GLU A 163 -3.76 -10.44 10.65
N GLY A 164 -4.09 -10.87 9.43
CA GLY A 164 -3.84 -12.23 8.96
C GLY A 164 -2.34 -12.55 8.87
N THR A 165 -1.56 -11.61 8.32
CA THR A 165 -0.10 -11.74 8.24
C THR A 165 0.56 -11.83 9.62
N GLU A 166 0.09 -11.02 10.59
CA GLU A 166 0.65 -11.04 11.95
C GLU A 166 0.53 -12.42 12.60
N THR A 167 -0.60 -13.10 12.41
CA THR A 167 -0.82 -14.46 12.94
C THR A 167 0.15 -15.47 12.34
N VAL A 168 0.32 -15.46 11.01
CA VAL A 168 1.25 -16.35 10.30
C VAL A 168 2.69 -16.08 10.73
N MET A 169 3.07 -14.80 10.87
CA MET A 169 4.40 -14.39 11.28
C MET A 169 4.73 -14.77 12.73
N GLN A 170 3.79 -14.61 13.66
CA GLN A 170 3.96 -15.05 15.05
C GLN A 170 4.17 -16.57 15.12
N LYS A 171 3.40 -17.34 14.33
CA LYS A 171 3.54 -18.79 14.27
C LYS A 171 4.87 -19.22 13.64
N LEU A 172 5.28 -18.57 12.55
CA LEU A 172 6.57 -18.77 11.90
C LEU A 172 7.72 -18.56 12.90
N MET A 173 7.70 -17.46 13.65
CA MET A 173 8.73 -17.17 14.65
C MET A 173 8.74 -18.20 15.78
N HIS A 174 7.57 -18.56 16.31
CA HIS A 174 7.46 -19.53 17.39
C HIS A 174 8.04 -20.91 17.02
N GLU A 175 7.69 -21.43 15.84
CA GLU A 175 8.23 -22.72 15.38
C GLU A 175 9.72 -22.61 15.03
N LEU A 176 10.18 -21.46 14.53
CA LEU A 176 11.61 -21.22 14.27
C LEU A 176 12.44 -21.21 15.56
N GLU A 177 11.97 -20.56 16.63
CA GLU A 177 12.62 -20.58 17.95
C GLU A 177 12.69 -22.00 18.53
N LYS A 178 11.60 -22.76 18.41
CA LYS A 178 11.53 -24.16 18.85
C LYS A 178 12.50 -25.05 18.09
N ASN A 179 12.64 -24.86 16.78
CA ASN A 179 13.53 -25.66 15.93
C ASN A 179 15.00 -25.26 16.08
N ASN A 180 15.31 -23.97 16.31
CA ASN A 180 16.66 -23.51 16.63
C ASN A 180 17.05 -23.77 18.10
N LYS A 181 16.08 -24.02 18.99
CA LYS A 181 16.28 -24.13 20.46
C LYS A 181 16.91 -22.88 21.07
N THR A 182 16.81 -21.76 20.39
CA THR A 182 17.34 -20.46 20.77
C THR A 182 16.25 -19.41 20.54
N LYS A 183 16.21 -18.41 21.42
CA LYS A 183 15.31 -17.26 21.25
C LYS A 183 15.81 -16.42 20.09
N ILE A 184 14.93 -16.08 19.16
CA ILE A 184 15.28 -15.31 17.97
C ILE A 184 14.80 -13.88 18.18
N GLU A 185 15.73 -12.94 18.19
CA GLU A 185 15.39 -11.53 18.32
C GLU A 185 15.39 -10.88 16.94
N PRO A 186 14.20 -10.64 16.35
CA PRO A 186 14.12 -9.99 15.05
C PRO A 186 14.62 -8.55 15.16
N LYS A 187 15.49 -8.17 14.23
CA LYS A 187 15.89 -6.79 14.03
C LYS A 187 14.87 -6.11 13.13
N LEU A 188 14.10 -5.19 13.70
CA LEU A 188 13.15 -4.34 12.98
C LEU A 188 13.53 -2.86 13.11
N ILE A 189 12.99 -2.05 12.20
CA ILE A 189 13.08 -0.60 12.25
C ILE A 189 11.93 -0.10 13.16
N ASP A 190 12.28 0.44 14.33
CA ASP A 190 11.32 0.88 15.36
C ASP A 190 11.72 2.24 15.96
N PHE A 191 10.90 3.27 15.74
CA PHE A 191 11.16 4.62 16.23
C PHE A 191 10.40 4.94 17.52
N SER A 192 9.75 3.96 18.16
CA SER A 192 8.94 4.17 19.37
C SER A 192 9.72 4.83 20.51
N ASN A 193 11.03 4.59 20.60
CA ASN A 193 11.90 5.11 21.65
C ASN A 193 12.72 6.36 21.23
N ILE A 194 12.55 6.85 20.01
CA ILE A 194 13.29 8.02 19.48
C ILE A 194 12.43 9.26 19.69
N TYR A 195 12.81 10.11 20.64
CA TYR A 195 12.03 11.31 20.99
C TYR A 195 12.29 12.51 20.08
N ASP A 196 13.50 12.62 19.51
CA ASP A 196 13.86 13.72 18.62
C ASP A 196 13.24 13.54 17.23
N ASN A 197 12.35 14.47 16.89
CA ASN A 197 11.66 14.49 15.59
C ASN A 197 12.59 14.83 14.42
N ASN A 198 13.67 15.57 14.66
CA ASN A 198 14.64 15.90 13.60
C ASN A 198 15.38 14.67 13.13
N LEU A 199 15.73 13.80 14.06
CA LEU A 199 16.33 12.50 13.81
C LEU A 199 15.43 11.65 12.88
N ILE A 200 14.13 11.58 13.16
CA ILE A 200 13.15 10.86 12.31
C ILE A 200 13.05 11.52 10.92
N ASN A 201 12.96 12.85 10.87
CA ASN A 201 12.90 13.60 9.61
C ASN A 201 14.14 13.33 8.75
N ASN A 202 15.33 13.38 9.35
CA ASN A 202 16.59 13.10 8.68
C ASN A 202 16.67 11.67 8.15
N PHE A 203 16.11 10.69 8.87
CA PHE A 203 15.99 9.33 8.35
C PHE A 203 15.16 9.30 7.06
N PHE A 204 13.95 9.87 7.05
CA PHE A 204 13.11 9.91 5.85
C PHE A 204 13.78 10.66 4.69
N LEU A 205 14.38 11.82 4.97
CA LEU A 205 15.09 12.62 3.96
C LEU A 205 16.31 11.91 3.39
N SER A 206 17.03 11.13 4.20
CA SER A 206 18.15 10.30 3.72
C SER A 206 17.65 9.08 2.95
N PHE A 207 16.53 8.50 3.37
CA PHE A 207 15.97 7.30 2.78
C PHE A 207 15.46 7.51 1.35
N ILE A 208 14.86 8.67 1.06
CA ILE A 208 14.32 8.98 -0.29
C ILE A 208 15.41 9.23 -1.35
N GLU A 209 16.66 9.47 -0.95
CA GLU A 209 17.80 9.62 -1.87
C GLU A 209 18.23 8.29 -2.49
N LEU A 210 17.87 7.17 -1.88
CA LEU A 210 18.24 5.81 -2.30
C LEU A 210 19.77 5.62 -2.46
N ASP A 211 20.20 5.02 -3.57
CA ASP A 211 21.60 4.80 -3.92
C ASP A 211 21.96 5.52 -5.23
N LYS A 212 23.25 5.53 -5.57
CA LYS A 212 23.79 6.19 -6.77
C LYS A 212 23.17 5.81 -8.12
N ASN A 213 22.37 4.73 -8.18
CA ASN A 213 21.71 4.30 -9.41
C ASN A 213 20.36 5.01 -9.63
N TYR A 214 19.93 5.84 -8.68
CA TYR A 214 18.71 6.61 -8.78
C TYR A 214 18.97 8.09 -8.51
N ILE A 215 18.11 8.92 -9.10
CA ILE A 215 18.02 10.35 -8.82
C ILE A 215 16.59 10.61 -8.36
N ARG A 216 16.44 11.24 -7.19
CA ARG A 216 15.14 11.70 -6.71
C ARG A 216 14.59 12.75 -7.66
N ASP A 217 13.42 12.49 -8.21
CA ASP A 217 12.75 13.39 -9.16
C ASP A 217 11.90 14.40 -8.40
N ASP A 218 10.98 13.93 -7.56
CA ASP A 218 10.10 14.79 -6.78
C ASP A 218 9.56 14.07 -5.53
N VAL A 219 9.12 14.85 -4.54
CA VAL A 219 8.32 14.37 -3.40
C VAL A 219 6.90 14.87 -3.58
N ILE A 220 5.97 13.95 -3.79
CA ILE A 220 4.59 14.26 -4.20
C ILE A 220 3.60 14.26 -3.04
N LYS A 221 3.96 13.67 -1.90
CA LYS A 221 3.13 13.64 -0.70
C LYS A 221 3.97 13.51 0.57
N ILE A 222 3.67 14.31 1.59
CA ILE A 222 4.29 14.23 2.91
C ILE A 222 3.19 14.37 3.97
N LYS A 223 3.08 13.42 4.90
CA LYS A 223 2.27 13.58 6.12
C LYS A 223 3.21 13.88 7.28
N PHE A 224 2.88 14.91 8.02
CA PHE A 224 3.49 15.29 9.28
C PHE A 224 2.59 14.89 10.44
N ASN A 225 3.15 14.33 11.50
CA ASN A 225 2.44 14.07 12.75
C ASN A 225 3.16 14.73 13.93
N LYS A 226 2.37 15.09 14.93
CA LYS A 226 2.86 15.48 16.25
C LYS A 226 2.87 14.25 17.15
N PHE A 227 3.96 14.05 17.89
CA PHE A 227 4.07 12.89 18.76
C PHE A 227 3.21 13.04 20.01
N ASN A 228 2.44 12.00 20.30
CA ASN A 228 1.61 11.92 21.50
C ASN A 228 0.71 13.15 21.73
N SER A 229 0.19 13.74 20.64
CA SER A 229 -0.77 14.83 20.74
C SER A 229 -2.15 14.27 21.14
N ASN A 230 -2.77 14.85 22.15
CA ASN A 230 -4.19 14.62 22.47
C ASN A 230 -5.14 15.34 21.49
N GLU A 231 -4.56 16.03 20.51
CA GLU A 231 -5.25 16.75 19.45
C GLU A 231 -5.92 15.77 18.48
N THR A 232 -7.00 16.20 17.85
CA THR A 232 -7.78 15.40 16.92
C THR A 232 -7.86 16.00 15.52
N GLU A 233 -7.45 17.26 15.35
CA GLU A 233 -7.57 17.93 14.06
C GLU A 233 -6.49 17.46 13.08
N GLU A 234 -6.91 17.02 11.89
CA GLU A 234 -6.05 16.72 10.76
C GLU A 234 -6.32 17.72 9.64
N ILE A 235 -5.26 18.24 9.02
CA ILE A 235 -5.36 19.20 7.90
C ILE A 235 -4.76 18.59 6.65
N ASP A 236 -5.38 18.84 5.49
CA ASP A 236 -4.84 18.53 4.16
C ASP A 236 -4.58 19.83 3.40
N ILE A 237 -3.39 19.94 2.80
CA ILE A 237 -2.89 21.13 2.11
C ILE A 237 -2.37 20.69 0.75
N GLU A 238 -2.92 21.28 -0.30
CA GLU A 238 -2.50 21.04 -1.67
C GLU A 238 -1.63 22.19 -2.18
N GLU A 239 -0.42 21.87 -2.64
CA GLU A 239 0.59 22.82 -3.12
C GLU A 239 0.90 22.60 -4.62
N GLY A 240 0.19 23.33 -5.49
CA GLY A 240 0.34 23.29 -6.95
C GLY A 240 -0.26 22.01 -7.57
N LEU A 241 -1.10 22.03 -8.60
CA LEU A 241 -1.43 23.02 -9.63
C LEU A 241 -2.83 23.60 -9.40
N GLY A 242 -3.01 24.90 -9.62
CA GLY A 242 -4.30 25.37 -10.09
C GLY A 242 -4.55 24.75 -11.46
N SER A 243 -5.54 23.86 -11.55
CA SER A 243 -6.07 23.35 -12.81
C SER A 243 -6.55 24.55 -13.64
N LEU A 244 -5.83 24.86 -14.73
CA LEU A 244 -6.29 25.77 -15.78
C LEU A 244 -7.49 25.17 -16.57
N ASP A 245 -7.95 23.97 -16.21
CA ASP A 245 -9.02 23.22 -16.86
C ASP A 245 -10.30 23.08 -16.02
N GLU A 246 -10.37 23.66 -14.81
CA GLU A 246 -11.57 23.61 -13.94
C GLU A 246 -12.34 24.94 -13.89
N LEU A 247 -12.02 25.87 -14.80
CA LEU A 247 -12.70 27.17 -14.95
C LEU A 247 -13.71 27.20 -16.12
N LEU A 248 -14.11 26.06 -16.68
CA LEU A 248 -15.10 26.01 -17.76
C LEU A 248 -16.12 24.88 -17.58
N GLU A 249 -16.85 24.89 -16.47
CA GLU A 249 -18.26 24.53 -16.49
C GLU A 249 -19.04 25.58 -15.70
N ASP A 250 -19.85 26.35 -16.42
CA ASP A 250 -20.73 27.38 -15.91
C ASP A 250 -21.75 26.77 -14.93
N ASP A 251 -21.68 27.16 -13.66
CA ASP A 251 -22.87 27.27 -12.82
C ASP A 251 -22.76 28.56 -11.99
N GLU A 252 -23.34 29.63 -12.55
CA GLU A 252 -23.48 30.94 -11.93
C GLU A 252 -24.39 30.83 -10.70
N ASN A 253 -23.85 30.47 -9.52
CA ASN A 253 -24.25 30.94 -8.17
C ASN A 253 -23.65 30.08 -7.04
N GLN A 254 -22.31 29.95 -6.98
CA GLN A 254 -21.65 29.64 -5.72
C GLN A 254 -20.61 30.71 -5.40
N GLU A 255 -20.77 31.33 -4.23
CA GLU A 255 -19.80 32.25 -3.66
C GLU A 255 -18.43 31.57 -3.65
N ILE A 256 -17.53 32.06 -4.50
CA ILE A 256 -16.13 31.67 -4.53
C ILE A 256 -15.51 32.15 -3.21
N SER A 257 -15.49 31.28 -2.21
CA SER A 257 -14.63 31.47 -1.05
C SER A 257 -13.19 31.41 -1.55
N SER A 258 -12.50 32.53 -1.41
CA SER A 258 -11.07 32.72 -1.70
C SER A 258 -10.22 31.58 -1.13
N PRO A 259 -9.06 31.22 -1.73
CA PRO A 259 -8.22 30.15 -1.21
C PRO A 259 -7.79 30.50 0.22
N VAL A 260 -8.32 29.69 1.12
CA VAL A 260 -8.15 29.62 2.56
C VAL A 260 -6.86 30.29 3.06
N SER A 261 -6.95 31.57 3.40
CA SER A 261 -6.05 32.22 4.36
C SER A 261 -6.52 31.90 5.78
N LYS A 262 -6.74 30.61 6.10
CA LYS A 262 -6.81 30.22 7.51
C LYS A 262 -5.41 30.48 8.07
N LYS A 263 -5.30 31.39 9.02
CA LYS A 263 -4.19 31.39 9.96
C LYS A 263 -4.19 30.01 10.61
N ILE A 264 -3.35 29.12 10.11
CA ILE A 264 -3.12 27.80 10.70
C ILE A 264 -2.37 28.06 12.00
N ASP A 265 -3.13 28.30 13.07
CA ASP A 265 -2.64 28.29 14.45
C ASP A 265 -2.33 26.82 14.78
N SER A 266 -1.05 26.51 14.76
CA SER A 266 -0.52 25.14 14.76
C SER A 266 -0.58 24.42 16.11
N SER A 267 -1.17 25.03 17.13
CA SER A 267 -1.17 24.43 18.47
C SER A 267 -2.08 23.21 18.58
N ASP A 268 -3.10 23.11 17.72
CA ASP A 268 -4.22 22.17 17.88
C ASP A 268 -4.26 21.08 16.77
N ILE A 269 -3.24 21.02 15.91
CA ILE A 269 -3.19 20.13 14.75
C ILE A 269 -2.41 18.85 15.08
N LYS A 270 -3.10 17.72 15.11
CA LYS A 270 -2.50 16.38 15.25
C LYS A 270 -1.59 16.04 14.08
N SER A 271 -2.07 16.27 12.85
CA SER A 271 -1.33 15.93 11.65
C SER A 271 -1.67 16.82 10.47
N ALA A 272 -0.71 16.97 9.55
CA ALA A 272 -0.88 17.73 8.32
C ALA A 272 -0.41 16.91 7.13
N LEU A 273 -1.24 16.80 6.10
CA LEU A 273 -0.90 16.21 4.82
C LEU A 273 -0.58 17.32 3.83
N LEU A 274 0.59 17.24 3.22
CA LEU A 274 0.99 18.06 2.07
C LEU A 274 0.95 17.19 0.82
N SER A 275 0.28 17.64 -0.22
CA SER A 275 0.26 17.01 -1.54
C SER A 275 0.62 18.05 -2.60
N GLY A 276 1.43 17.71 -3.59
CA GLY A 276 1.86 18.71 -4.57
C GLY A 276 3.17 18.37 -5.28
N THR A 277 3.89 19.40 -5.70
CA THR A 277 5.22 19.27 -6.32
C THR A 277 6.26 20.05 -5.53
N SER A 278 7.51 19.59 -5.50
CA SER A 278 8.62 20.26 -4.80
C SER A 278 8.38 20.51 -3.31
N LEU A 279 7.62 19.62 -2.65
CA LEU A 279 7.16 19.79 -1.26
C LEU A 279 8.31 20.01 -0.26
N LEU A 280 9.49 19.43 -0.49
CA LEU A 280 10.65 19.61 0.39
C LEU A 280 11.19 21.05 0.45
N THR A 281 10.83 21.88 -0.52
CA THR A 281 11.25 23.29 -0.59
C THR A 281 10.15 24.26 -0.14
N SER A 282 8.97 23.74 0.23
CA SER A 282 7.85 24.59 0.58
C SER A 282 7.98 25.26 1.94
N GLU A 283 7.33 26.41 2.09
CA GLU A 283 7.26 27.09 3.37
C GLU A 283 6.53 26.25 4.44
N PHE A 284 5.54 25.45 4.03
CA PHE A 284 4.82 24.56 4.94
C PHE A 284 5.70 23.43 5.47
N PHE A 285 6.52 22.80 4.61
CA PHE A 285 7.50 21.81 5.05
C PHE A 285 8.40 22.37 6.15
N LYS A 286 8.94 23.58 5.92
CA LYS A 286 9.80 24.27 6.88
C LYS A 286 9.05 24.61 8.17
N LYS A 287 7.82 25.13 8.05
CA LYS A 287 6.96 25.46 9.19
C LYS A 287 6.68 24.24 10.07
N PHE A 288 6.26 23.10 9.50
CA PHE A 288 5.94 21.90 10.29
C PHE A 288 7.19 21.31 10.96
N THR A 289 8.33 21.28 10.27
CA THR A 289 9.59 20.80 10.85
C THR A 289 10.08 21.71 12.00
N ASP A 290 10.02 23.04 11.83
CA ASP A 290 10.37 24.02 12.88
C ASP A 290 9.44 23.93 14.09
N GLN A 291 8.18 23.54 13.89
CA GLN A 291 7.19 23.32 14.95
C GLN A 291 7.32 21.96 15.65
N GLY A 292 8.34 21.17 15.29
CA GLY A 292 8.62 19.89 15.91
C GLY A 292 7.68 18.78 15.47
N TYR A 293 7.07 18.87 14.28
CA TYR A 293 6.41 17.72 13.67
C TYR A 293 7.45 16.77 13.07
N PHE A 294 7.10 15.49 12.96
CA PHE A 294 7.89 14.50 12.25
C PHE A 294 7.16 13.97 11.03
N ILE A 295 7.92 13.56 10.01
CA ILE A 295 7.41 12.88 8.82
C ILE A 295 6.89 11.50 9.25
N SER A 296 5.59 11.28 9.06
CA SER A 296 4.90 10.01 9.35
C SER A 296 4.56 9.24 8.08
N HIS A 297 4.53 9.93 6.93
CA HIS A 297 4.39 9.35 5.61
C HIS A 297 5.13 10.20 4.57
N ILE A 298 5.78 9.56 3.61
CA ILE A 298 6.35 10.21 2.43
C ILE A 298 6.07 9.37 1.18
N ARG A 299 5.78 10.04 0.08
CA ARG A 299 5.68 9.44 -1.26
C ARG A 299 6.50 10.25 -2.23
N TRP A 300 7.36 9.57 -2.98
CA TRP A 300 8.33 10.21 -3.86
C TRP A 300 8.51 9.44 -5.15
N LYS A 301 9.03 10.15 -6.15
CA LYS A 301 9.42 9.61 -7.45
C LYS A 301 10.93 9.61 -7.58
N VAL A 302 11.48 8.55 -8.14
CA VAL A 302 12.89 8.45 -8.51
C VAL A 302 13.05 8.00 -9.94
N ARG A 303 14.13 8.41 -10.58
CA ARG A 303 14.50 8.02 -11.94
C ARG A 303 15.80 7.21 -11.89
N GLU A 304 15.85 6.09 -12.61
CA GLU A 304 17.11 5.36 -12.82
C GLU A 304 18.12 6.20 -13.59
N THR A 305 19.40 5.99 -13.31
CA THR A 305 20.51 6.60 -14.08
C THR A 305 20.92 5.76 -15.29
N SER A 306 20.12 4.79 -15.70
CA SER A 306 20.42 3.87 -16.81
C SER A 306 20.16 4.51 -18.18
N SER A 307 20.59 3.85 -19.25
CA SER A 307 20.38 4.32 -20.64
C SER A 307 18.91 4.31 -21.10
N GLU A 308 18.06 3.53 -20.43
CA GLU A 308 16.60 3.48 -20.63
C GLU A 308 15.91 3.64 -19.27
N PRO A 309 15.89 4.86 -18.72
CA PRO A 309 15.64 5.06 -17.31
C PRO A 309 14.17 4.81 -16.94
N ARG A 310 13.91 3.89 -16.02
CA ARG A 310 12.57 3.75 -15.44
C ARG A 310 12.37 4.79 -14.34
N THR A 311 11.14 5.30 -14.24
CA THR A 311 10.73 6.13 -13.10
C THR A 311 9.91 5.27 -12.15
N TYR A 312 10.22 5.30 -10.86
CA TYR A 312 9.53 4.56 -9.82
C TYR A 312 8.85 5.51 -8.85
N GLU A 313 7.66 5.14 -8.39
CA GLU A 313 6.98 5.79 -7.28
C GLU A 313 7.04 4.88 -6.05
N PHE A 314 7.57 5.40 -4.96
CA PHE A 314 7.68 4.71 -3.68
C PHE A 314 6.89 5.44 -2.60
N SER A 315 6.52 4.72 -1.55
CA SER A 315 6.07 5.34 -0.32
C SER A 315 6.63 4.64 0.90
N ALA A 316 6.71 5.39 2.00
CA ALA A 316 7.08 4.88 3.31
C ALA A 316 6.31 5.62 4.40
N SER A 317 6.02 4.94 5.49
CA SER A 317 5.27 5.49 6.62
C SER A 317 5.44 4.64 7.88
N PHE A 318 4.76 5.03 8.94
CA PHE A 318 4.44 4.15 10.05
C PHE A 318 3.04 3.59 9.92
N ASP A 319 2.86 2.30 10.25
CA ASP A 319 1.52 1.72 10.42
C ASP A 319 0.80 2.35 11.63
N LYS A 320 1.57 2.61 12.71
CA LYS A 320 1.09 3.27 13.93
C LYS A 320 1.85 4.57 14.14
N PRO A 321 1.52 5.66 13.43
CA PRO A 321 2.29 6.91 13.44
C PRO A 321 2.30 7.58 14.81
N ASP A 322 1.22 7.52 15.58
CA ASP A 322 1.11 8.17 16.90
C ASP A 322 2.18 7.68 17.90
N ILE A 323 2.57 6.40 17.77
CA ILE A 323 3.64 5.77 18.56
C ILE A 323 4.90 5.47 17.73
N ARG A 324 4.97 5.95 16.48
CA ARG A 324 6.09 5.77 15.54
C ARG A 324 6.54 4.31 15.37
N LYS A 325 5.57 3.39 15.40
CA LYS A 325 5.82 1.95 15.39
C LYS A 325 5.51 1.34 14.03
N THR A 326 6.28 0.30 13.70
CA THR A 326 6.18 -0.47 12.46
C THR A 326 6.43 0.40 11.23
N PHE A 327 7.70 0.51 10.85
CA PHE A 327 8.07 1.14 9.58
C PHE A 327 7.61 0.27 8.40
N ILE A 328 6.87 0.88 7.49
CA ILE A 328 6.30 0.22 6.31
C ILE A 328 6.67 0.97 5.05
N PHE A 329 6.83 0.26 3.96
CA PHE A 329 7.13 0.84 2.65
C PHE A 329 6.43 0.08 1.53
N GLU A 330 6.40 0.70 0.35
CA GLU A 330 5.73 0.14 -0.82
C GLU A 330 6.39 0.61 -2.12
N ALA A 331 6.59 -0.35 -3.03
CA ALA A 331 6.84 -0.08 -4.44
C ALA A 331 5.53 0.12 -5.20
N ASN A 332 5.06 1.37 -5.25
CA ASN A 332 3.70 1.71 -5.73
C ASN A 332 3.54 1.42 -7.22
N LYS A 333 4.35 2.07 -8.05
CA LYS A 333 4.21 2.10 -9.51
C LYS A 333 5.56 2.28 -10.18
N TYR A 334 5.66 1.89 -11.45
CA TYR A 334 6.75 2.33 -12.30
C TYR A 334 6.24 2.75 -13.68
N TYR A 335 7.02 3.63 -14.30
CA TYR A 335 6.74 4.25 -15.58
C TYR A 335 7.96 4.03 -16.47
N LYS A 336 7.70 3.64 -17.72
CA LYS A 336 8.76 3.56 -18.72
C LYS A 336 9.11 4.94 -19.24
N TYR A 337 10.36 5.07 -19.69
CA TYR A 337 10.79 6.24 -20.42
C TYR A 337 10.14 6.28 -21.80
N ASP A 338 9.61 7.44 -22.17
CA ASP A 338 9.22 7.73 -23.54
C ASP A 338 10.37 8.47 -24.24
N LYS A 339 11.00 7.77 -25.19
CA LYS A 339 12.11 8.31 -25.98
C LYS A 339 11.71 9.52 -26.86
N THR A 340 10.42 9.67 -27.15
CA THR A 340 9.88 10.73 -28.02
C THR A 340 9.70 12.03 -27.27
N THR A 341 9.16 11.96 -26.05
CA THR A 341 8.89 13.13 -25.20
C THR A 341 10.03 13.46 -24.24
N GLY A 342 10.97 12.53 -24.05
CA GLY A 342 12.05 12.69 -23.08
C GLY A 342 11.59 12.62 -21.62
N ALA A 343 10.39 12.09 -21.39
CA ALA A 343 9.73 12.06 -20.08
C ALA A 343 9.22 10.65 -19.74
N ALA A 344 8.79 10.45 -18.49
CA ALA A 344 8.09 9.24 -18.11
C ALA A 344 6.72 9.15 -18.80
N GLN A 345 6.33 7.96 -19.25
CA GLN A 345 5.00 7.71 -19.78
C GLN A 345 3.92 8.06 -18.74
N LYS A 346 2.77 8.57 -19.20
CA LYS A 346 1.63 8.88 -18.31
C LYS A 346 1.00 7.62 -17.68
N THR A 347 1.07 6.50 -18.38
CA THR A 347 0.49 5.23 -17.93
C THR A 347 1.53 4.40 -17.18
N HIS A 348 1.22 4.06 -15.93
CA HIS A 348 2.04 3.14 -15.14
C HIS A 348 1.95 1.71 -15.71
N GLN A 349 2.99 0.92 -15.44
CA GLN A 349 3.08 -0.46 -15.88
C GLN A 349 2.83 -1.41 -14.71
N LYS A 350 2.32 -2.61 -15.01
CA LYS A 350 2.23 -3.70 -14.02
C LYS A 350 3.60 -4.27 -13.71
N TRP A 351 3.84 -4.60 -12.44
CA TRP A 351 5.06 -5.28 -12.02
C TRP A 351 5.09 -6.69 -12.61
N LYS A 352 6.26 -7.14 -13.12
CA LYS A 352 6.38 -8.48 -13.68
C LYS A 352 7.18 -9.38 -12.75
N GLY A 353 6.65 -10.58 -12.48
CA GLY A 353 7.30 -11.57 -11.61
C GLY A 353 7.73 -10.95 -10.29
N ASN A 354 9.01 -11.11 -9.94
CA ASN A 354 9.53 -10.70 -8.64
C ASN A 354 10.12 -9.27 -8.65
N GLU A 355 9.92 -8.48 -9.71
CA GLU A 355 10.46 -7.11 -9.81
C GLU A 355 10.05 -6.24 -8.60
N LYS A 356 8.78 -6.29 -8.19
CA LYS A 356 8.27 -5.52 -7.04
C LYS A 356 9.01 -5.88 -5.75
N ILE A 357 9.12 -7.19 -5.47
CA ILE A 357 9.80 -7.74 -4.29
C ILE A 357 11.29 -7.38 -4.30
N GLN A 358 11.96 -7.38 -5.46
CA GLN A 358 13.36 -6.96 -5.54
C GLN A 358 13.52 -5.48 -5.18
N MET A 359 12.59 -4.62 -5.59
CA MET A 359 12.60 -3.21 -5.21
C MET A 359 12.35 -3.03 -3.72
N GLU A 360 11.41 -3.78 -3.14
CA GLU A 360 11.13 -3.77 -1.69
C GLU A 360 12.32 -4.28 -0.85
N LEU A 361 12.99 -5.35 -1.29
CA LEU A 361 14.24 -5.82 -0.70
C LEU A 361 15.34 -4.76 -0.79
N LYS A 362 15.40 -4.01 -1.89
CA LYS A 362 16.36 -2.91 -2.06
C LYS A 362 16.06 -1.76 -1.10
N LEU A 363 14.79 -1.39 -0.95
CA LEU A 363 14.36 -0.38 0.04
C LEU A 363 14.75 -0.79 1.46
N HIS A 364 14.49 -2.04 1.87
CA HIS A 364 14.91 -2.53 3.18
C HIS A 364 16.43 -2.43 3.38
N LYS A 365 17.22 -2.85 2.38
CA LYS A 365 18.69 -2.79 2.44
C LYS A 365 19.25 -1.37 2.54
N ILE A 366 18.48 -0.36 2.16
CA ILE A 366 18.84 1.06 2.32
C ILE A 366 18.35 1.57 3.67
N ALA A 367 17.10 1.30 4.03
CA ALA A 367 16.48 1.76 5.27
C ALA A 367 17.21 1.23 6.52
N PHE A 368 17.57 -0.06 6.52
CA PHE A 368 18.08 -0.72 7.71
C PHE A 368 19.45 -0.18 8.17
N PRO A 369 20.47 -0.03 7.29
CA PRO A 369 21.74 0.61 7.68
C PRO A 369 21.59 2.08 8.06
N LEU A 370 20.69 2.84 7.41
CA LEU A 370 20.42 4.23 7.78
C LEU A 370 19.91 4.31 9.22
N TYR A 371 18.96 3.45 9.58
CA TYR A 371 18.45 3.34 10.94
C TYR A 371 19.50 2.89 11.96
N GLU A 372 20.32 1.87 11.66
CA GLU A 372 21.41 1.46 12.57
C GLU A 372 22.44 2.59 12.78
N SER A 373 22.84 3.28 11.70
CA SER A 373 23.78 4.41 11.80
C SER A 373 23.22 5.57 12.62
N MET A 374 21.92 5.81 12.53
CA MET A 374 21.21 6.84 13.26
C MET A 374 21.19 6.52 14.75
N ILE A 375 20.86 5.29 15.14
CA ILE A 375 20.82 4.87 16.55
C ILE A 375 22.21 4.89 17.19
N LEU A 376 23.26 4.51 16.44
CA LEU A 376 24.63 4.54 16.96
C LEU A 376 25.13 5.96 17.31
N ASN A 377 24.47 6.99 16.77
CA ASN A 377 24.80 8.39 17.01
C ASN A 377 23.92 9.04 18.11
N ILE A 378 23.00 8.27 18.73
CA ILE A 378 22.21 8.64 19.91
C ILE A 378 22.94 8.11 21.16
#